data_AF-A0A955G4M5-F1
#
_entry.id   AF-A0A955G4M5-F1
#
_cell.length_a   1.000
_cell.length_b   1.000
_cell.length_c   1.000
_cell.angle_alpha   90.00
_cell.angle_beta   90.00
_cell.angle_gamma   90.00
#
_symmetry.space_group_name_H-M   'P 1'
#
loop_
_entity.id
_entity.type
_entity.pdbx_description
1 polymer ?
#
loop_
_entity_poly.entity_id
_entity_poly.type
_entity_poly.pdbx_seq_one_letter_code
_entity_poly.pdbx_strand_id
1 'polypeptide(L)'
;LTFDSFEKVEWETERLNRRIAEARLLASEGRLTEEVEAEVADAVRIHTENAKREIETLRAEDADEATIASIALDTTLEVQSTSLKGEDVEVARMMAVPEVSRPVSLIATALDESRGESEVVNASTTPAYSKLIARVEQNTTRIYELRDQLREVAPTAELGEVDRRVADIERAISEAVAMAVDDEVGARKSLVEVLQRTQRLIVFMTEIEVSETVDIETYVPVVLTSEEKQEIIASSTKAVRDMMEIVTERLVTVDDQALLDKALAGQKALAALSERMASTSADFETFVALYEEAVVMAADIEMLLAQQELPIVIDEVATSSSLVATSTESMAIGTSTASSTEVFSETSSTTDDFDVSVDTSL
;
A
#
# COMPACT_ATOMS: atom_id res chain seq x y z
N LEU A 1 17.90 6.12 -37.10
CA LEU A 1 18.87 5.46 -36.21
C LEU A 1 18.73 3.97 -36.43
N THR A 2 19.83 3.23 -36.55
CA THR A 2 19.80 1.77 -36.45
C THR A 2 19.96 1.44 -34.98
N PHE A 3 18.86 1.11 -34.32
CA PHE A 3 18.87 0.66 -32.93
C PHE A 3 19.29 -0.79 -32.87
N ASP A 4 20.09 -1.13 -31.86
CA ASP A 4 20.30 -2.53 -31.48
C ASP A 4 19.00 -3.14 -30.90
N SER A 5 18.88 -4.47 -30.87
CA SER A 5 17.68 -5.19 -30.41
C SER A 5 17.26 -4.74 -29.00
N PHE A 6 18.21 -4.57 -28.08
CA PHE A 6 17.93 -4.06 -26.72
C PHE A 6 17.47 -2.60 -26.71
N GLU A 7 18.15 -1.71 -27.45
CA GLU A 7 17.77 -0.30 -27.55
C GLU A 7 16.36 -0.13 -28.12
N LYS A 8 15.94 -1.02 -29.03
CA LYS A 8 14.56 -1.02 -29.53
C LYS A 8 13.55 -1.43 -28.46
N VAL A 9 13.88 -2.38 -27.58
CA VAL A 9 13.02 -2.75 -26.46
C VAL A 9 12.83 -1.54 -25.54
N GLU A 10 13.92 -0.84 -25.19
CA GLU A 10 13.84 0.38 -24.39
C GLU A 10 13.01 1.46 -25.10
N TRP A 11 13.21 1.64 -26.41
CA TRP A 11 12.47 2.62 -27.20
C TRP A 11 10.95 2.33 -27.28
N GLU A 12 10.56 1.07 -27.51
CA GLU A 12 9.14 0.67 -27.51
C GLU A 12 8.52 0.82 -26.12
N THR A 13 9.28 0.50 -25.06
CA THR A 13 8.83 0.68 -23.66
C THR A 13 8.63 2.16 -23.33
N GLU A 14 9.55 3.04 -23.73
CA GLU A 14 9.40 4.49 -23.52
C GLU A 14 8.20 5.05 -24.28
N ARG A 15 7.95 4.54 -25.50
CA ARG A 15 6.82 4.97 -26.31
C ARG A 15 5.48 4.54 -25.70
N LEU A 16 5.42 3.33 -25.15
CA LEU A 16 4.28 2.87 -24.36
C LEU A 16 4.04 3.78 -23.14
N ASN A 17 5.07 4.07 -22.35
CA ASN A 17 4.95 4.96 -21.20
C ASN A 17 4.44 6.35 -21.58
N ARG A 18 4.97 6.91 -22.67
CA ARG A 18 4.52 8.21 -23.19
C ARG A 18 3.04 8.22 -23.58
N ARG A 19 2.53 7.13 -24.17
CA ARG A 19 1.11 7.00 -24.53
C ARG A 19 0.22 6.91 -23.30
N ILE A 20 0.67 6.19 -22.28
CA ILE A 20 -0.04 6.10 -21.00
C ILE A 20 -0.08 7.49 -20.33
N ALA A 21 1.05 8.19 -20.27
CA ALA A 21 1.13 9.55 -19.72
C ALA A 21 0.23 10.53 -20.48
N GLU A 22 0.20 10.47 -21.81
CA GLU A 22 -0.71 11.29 -22.64
C GLU A 22 -2.18 11.00 -22.31
N ALA A 23 -2.57 9.73 -22.19
CA ALA A 23 -3.93 9.37 -21.81
C ALA A 23 -4.28 9.86 -20.40
N ARG A 24 -3.38 9.73 -19.42
CA ARG A 24 -3.63 10.22 -18.08
C ARG A 24 -3.80 11.73 -18.04
N LEU A 25 -2.96 12.49 -18.76
CA LEU A 25 -3.12 13.93 -18.90
C LEU A 25 -4.48 14.30 -19.51
N LEU A 26 -4.91 13.58 -20.56
CA LEU A 26 -6.23 13.79 -21.13
C LEU A 26 -7.35 13.44 -20.15
N ALA A 27 -7.15 12.43 -19.30
CA ALA A 27 -8.10 12.05 -18.26
C ALA A 27 -8.20 13.13 -17.16
N SER A 28 -7.07 13.64 -16.69
CA SER A 28 -7.02 14.69 -15.65
C SER A 28 -7.60 16.02 -16.16
N GLU A 29 -7.48 16.30 -17.46
CA GLU A 29 -8.17 17.42 -18.12
C GLU A 29 -9.66 17.16 -18.40
N GLY A 30 -10.18 15.95 -18.13
CA GLY A 30 -11.57 15.56 -18.44
C GLY A 30 -11.87 15.46 -19.94
N ARG A 31 -10.83 15.30 -20.77
CA ARG A 31 -10.89 15.28 -22.25
C ARG A 31 -10.68 13.90 -22.85
N LEU A 32 -10.42 12.89 -22.01
CA LEU A 32 -10.32 11.52 -22.46
C LEU A 32 -11.71 10.97 -22.80
N THR A 33 -11.90 10.64 -24.08
CA THR A 33 -13.11 10.00 -24.59
C THR A 33 -12.86 8.51 -24.74
N GLU A 34 -13.92 7.68 -24.72
CA GLU A 34 -13.80 6.23 -24.90
C GLU A 34 -13.08 5.85 -26.21
N GLU A 35 -13.28 6.61 -27.29
CA GLU A 35 -12.61 6.37 -28.58
C GLU A 35 -11.10 6.63 -28.49
N VAL A 36 -10.70 7.71 -27.81
CA VAL A 36 -9.28 8.04 -27.59
C VAL A 36 -8.64 7.06 -26.62
N GLU A 37 -9.35 6.64 -25.57
CA GLU A 37 -8.88 5.62 -24.64
C GLU A 37 -8.65 4.27 -25.35
N ALA A 38 -9.57 3.87 -26.23
CA ALA A 38 -9.43 2.66 -27.03
C ALA A 38 -8.23 2.75 -28.00
N GLU A 39 -8.00 3.89 -28.65
CA GLU A 39 -6.83 4.11 -29.52
C GLU A 39 -5.52 4.00 -28.72
N VAL A 40 -5.47 4.57 -27.52
CA VAL A 40 -4.30 4.46 -26.65
C VAL A 40 -4.10 3.03 -26.17
N ALA A 41 -5.16 2.33 -25.78
CA ALA A 41 -5.10 0.92 -25.39
C ALA A 41 -4.57 0.03 -26.53
N ASP A 42 -5.02 0.27 -27.77
CA ASP A 42 -4.49 -0.41 -28.97
C ASP A 42 -3.02 -0.10 -29.20
N ALA A 43 -2.61 1.16 -29.07
CA ALA A 43 -1.20 1.55 -29.17
C ALA A 43 -0.34 0.87 -28.10
N VAL A 44 -0.83 0.77 -26.87
CA VAL A 44 -0.17 0.07 -25.75
C VAL A 44 0.02 -1.42 -26.07
N ARG A 45 -0.99 -2.11 -26.61
CA ARG A 45 -0.82 -3.51 -27.06
C ARG A 45 0.23 -3.63 -28.16
N ILE A 46 0.18 -2.76 -29.18
CA ILE A 46 1.14 -2.79 -30.29
C ILE A 46 2.58 -2.59 -29.80
N HIS A 47 2.82 -1.59 -28.96
CA HIS A 47 4.16 -1.30 -28.43
C HIS A 47 4.66 -2.43 -27.53
N THR A 48 3.77 -3.03 -26.72
CA THR A 48 4.14 -4.18 -25.89
C THR A 48 4.46 -5.41 -26.73
N GLU A 49 3.67 -5.71 -27.77
CA GLU A 49 3.95 -6.82 -28.69
C GLU A 49 5.26 -6.62 -29.47
N ASN A 50 5.56 -5.38 -29.88
CA ASN A 50 6.83 -5.06 -30.51
C ASN A 50 8.00 -5.27 -29.56
N ALA A 51 7.91 -4.78 -28.32
CA ALA A 51 8.92 -5.00 -27.30
C ALA A 51 9.16 -6.50 -27.06
N LYS A 52 8.09 -7.30 -26.90
CA LYS A 52 8.19 -8.77 -26.76
C LYS A 52 8.84 -9.45 -27.96
N ARG A 53 8.56 -8.99 -29.18
CA ARG A 53 9.16 -9.53 -30.40
C ARG A 53 10.66 -9.24 -30.49
N GLU A 54 11.07 -8.04 -30.11
CA GLU A 54 12.48 -7.67 -30.05
C GLU A 54 13.20 -8.41 -28.90
N ILE A 55 12.54 -8.65 -27.76
CA ILE A 55 13.07 -9.54 -26.70
C ILE A 55 13.30 -10.96 -27.22
N GLU A 56 12.38 -11.52 -28.01
CA GLU A 56 12.57 -12.84 -28.61
C GLU A 56 13.73 -12.87 -29.61
N THR A 57 13.91 -11.78 -30.36
CA THR A 57 15.06 -11.62 -31.25
C THR A 57 16.36 -11.55 -30.46
N LEU A 58 16.39 -10.74 -29.40
CA LEU A 58 17.51 -10.61 -28.48
C LEU A 58 17.82 -11.94 -27.80
N ARG A 59 16.82 -12.78 -27.48
CA ARG A 59 17.02 -14.10 -26.85
C ARG A 59 17.87 -15.03 -27.71
N ALA A 60 17.82 -14.88 -29.03
CA ALA A 60 18.65 -15.65 -29.96
C ALA A 60 20.11 -15.16 -30.03
N GLU A 61 20.36 -13.90 -29.67
CA GLU A 61 21.68 -13.25 -29.73
C GLU A 61 22.36 -13.25 -28.36
N ASP A 62 21.62 -12.86 -27.32
CA ASP A 62 22.03 -12.75 -25.93
C ASP A 62 20.86 -13.08 -24.98
N ALA A 63 20.84 -14.32 -24.48
CA ALA A 63 19.78 -14.81 -23.59
C ALA A 63 19.74 -14.09 -22.23
N ASP A 64 20.90 -13.64 -21.72
CA ASP A 64 20.97 -12.92 -20.45
C ASP A 64 20.34 -11.53 -20.60
N GLU A 65 20.69 -10.83 -21.69
CA GLU A 65 20.20 -9.48 -21.96
C GLU A 65 18.71 -9.48 -22.30
N ALA A 66 18.23 -10.50 -23.02
CA ALA A 66 16.82 -10.73 -23.24
C ALA A 66 16.04 -10.93 -21.94
N THR A 67 16.61 -11.68 -20.98
CA THR A 67 15.98 -11.89 -19.68
C THR A 67 15.94 -10.60 -18.87
N ILE A 68 17.02 -9.80 -18.88
CA ILE A 68 17.07 -8.47 -18.25
C ILE A 68 16.02 -7.54 -18.86
N ALA A 69 15.90 -7.53 -20.19
CA ALA A 69 14.92 -6.74 -20.92
C ALA A 69 13.48 -7.16 -20.58
N SER A 70 13.22 -8.47 -20.48
CA SER A 70 11.92 -9.00 -20.05
C SER A 70 11.57 -8.56 -18.63
N ILE A 71 12.52 -8.67 -17.69
CA ILE A 71 12.31 -8.21 -16.31
C ILE A 71 11.97 -6.71 -16.28
N ALA A 72 12.70 -5.89 -17.05
CA ALA A 72 12.47 -4.45 -17.08
C ALA A 72 11.10 -4.09 -17.68
N LEU A 73 10.71 -4.74 -18.78
CA LEU A 73 9.40 -4.57 -19.42
C LEU A 73 8.27 -5.00 -18.47
N ASP A 74 8.34 -6.21 -17.91
CA ASP A 74 7.32 -6.76 -17.02
C ASP A 74 7.15 -5.88 -15.77
N THR A 75 8.26 -5.41 -15.19
CA THR A 75 8.24 -4.49 -14.04
C THR A 75 7.56 -3.17 -14.40
N THR A 76 7.81 -2.64 -15.60
CA THR A 76 7.19 -1.40 -16.07
C THR A 76 5.68 -1.58 -16.27
N LEU A 77 5.26 -2.66 -16.93
CA LEU A 77 3.84 -2.98 -17.14
C LEU A 77 3.11 -3.19 -15.80
N GLU A 78 3.76 -3.83 -14.82
CA GLU A 78 3.24 -4.02 -13.47
C GLU A 78 2.98 -2.68 -12.78
N VAL A 79 3.98 -1.80 -12.72
CA VAL A 79 3.86 -0.49 -12.06
C VAL A 79 2.75 0.35 -12.71
N GLN A 80 2.73 0.41 -14.05
CA GLN A 80 1.74 1.17 -14.80
C GLN A 80 0.31 0.61 -14.61
N SER A 81 0.13 -0.72 -14.69
CA SER A 81 -1.18 -1.35 -14.47
C SER A 81 -1.71 -1.05 -13.06
N THR A 82 -0.87 -1.22 -12.03
CA THR A 82 -1.24 -0.94 -10.65
C THR A 82 -1.60 0.54 -10.45
N SER A 83 -0.83 1.47 -11.02
CA SER A 83 -1.10 2.90 -10.90
C SER A 83 -2.41 3.30 -11.59
N LEU A 84 -2.70 2.76 -12.78
CA LEU A 84 -3.94 3.05 -13.50
C LEU A 84 -5.19 2.50 -12.80
N LYS A 85 -5.04 1.38 -12.09
CA LYS A 85 -6.12 0.83 -11.27
C LYS A 85 -6.32 1.64 -10.00
N GLY A 86 -5.25 2.15 -9.39
CA GLY A 86 -5.27 2.80 -8.08
C GLY A 86 -5.65 1.83 -6.96
N GLU A 87 -5.47 2.27 -5.71
CA GLU A 87 -5.71 1.45 -4.50
C GLU A 87 -7.21 1.11 -4.27
N ASP A 88 -8.10 1.87 -4.90
CA ASP A 88 -9.56 1.75 -4.77
C ASP A 88 -10.18 0.46 -5.34
N VAL A 89 -9.48 -0.30 -6.19
CA VAL A 89 -10.05 -1.55 -6.73
C VAL A 89 -10.23 -2.60 -5.64
N GLU A 90 -9.38 -2.62 -4.62
CA GLU A 90 -9.52 -3.50 -3.44
C GLU A 90 -10.77 -3.12 -2.62
N VAL A 91 -10.96 -1.83 -2.34
CA VAL A 91 -12.09 -1.31 -1.55
C VAL A 91 -13.42 -1.47 -2.31
N ALA A 92 -13.43 -1.20 -3.62
CA ALA A 92 -14.61 -1.38 -4.47
C ALA A 92 -15.00 -2.86 -4.63
N ARG A 93 -14.01 -3.78 -4.70
CA ARG A 93 -14.26 -5.24 -4.65
C ARG A 93 -14.90 -5.69 -3.34
N MET A 94 -14.42 -5.16 -2.21
CA MET A 94 -14.97 -5.49 -0.89
C MET A 94 -16.39 -4.94 -0.68
N MET A 95 -16.73 -3.82 -1.33
CA MET A 95 -18.03 -3.14 -1.15
C MET A 95 -19.08 -3.51 -2.22
N ALA A 96 -18.76 -4.39 -3.19
CA ALA A 96 -19.66 -4.79 -4.28
C ALA A 96 -20.36 -3.60 -4.99
N VAL A 97 -19.65 -2.48 -5.10
CA VAL A 97 -20.11 -1.32 -5.85
C VAL A 97 -19.87 -1.62 -7.33
N PRO A 98 -20.83 -1.35 -8.24
CA PRO A 98 -20.61 -1.53 -9.67
C PRO A 98 -19.37 -0.73 -10.10
N GLU A 99 -18.47 -1.36 -10.88
CA GLU A 99 -17.27 -0.73 -11.43
C GLU A 99 -17.65 0.62 -12.06
N VAL A 100 -17.30 1.70 -11.38
CA VAL A 100 -17.33 3.02 -12.01
C VAL A 100 -16.18 2.99 -13.00
N SER A 101 -16.52 2.93 -14.29
CA SER A 101 -15.55 2.94 -15.38
C SER A 101 -14.62 4.13 -15.20
N ARG A 102 -13.40 3.85 -14.74
CA ARG A 102 -12.35 4.87 -14.63
C ARG A 102 -11.95 5.29 -16.03
N PRO A 103 -11.53 6.55 -16.23
CA PRO A 103 -11.19 7.07 -17.55
C PRO A 103 -10.05 6.30 -18.25
N VAL A 104 -9.32 5.42 -17.56
CA VAL A 104 -8.18 4.64 -18.10
C VAL A 104 -8.32 3.12 -17.92
N SER A 105 -9.54 2.62 -17.71
CA SER A 105 -9.85 1.21 -17.49
C SER A 105 -9.46 0.27 -18.65
N LEU A 106 -9.63 0.70 -19.91
CA LEU A 106 -9.25 -0.07 -21.10
C LEU A 106 -7.74 -0.20 -21.22
N ILE A 107 -7.01 0.86 -20.85
CA ILE A 107 -5.55 0.89 -20.87
C ILE A 107 -5.00 -0.06 -19.79
N ALA A 108 -5.56 -0.02 -18.58
CA ALA A 108 -5.19 -0.94 -17.50
C ALA A 108 -5.44 -2.41 -17.90
N THR A 109 -6.58 -2.68 -18.55
CA THR A 109 -6.91 -4.02 -19.07
C THR A 109 -5.93 -4.45 -20.15
N ALA A 110 -5.60 -3.57 -21.10
CA ALA A 110 -4.63 -3.85 -22.16
C ALA A 110 -3.23 -4.15 -21.61
N LEU A 111 -2.81 -3.47 -20.54
CA LEU A 111 -1.56 -3.76 -19.85
C LEU A 111 -1.59 -5.13 -19.18
N ASP A 112 -2.67 -5.47 -18.47
CA ASP A 112 -2.82 -6.78 -17.83
C ASP A 112 -2.84 -7.94 -18.83
N GLU A 113 -3.59 -7.81 -19.93
CA GLU A 113 -3.58 -8.77 -21.04
C GLU A 113 -2.19 -8.93 -21.63
N SER A 114 -1.42 -7.83 -21.64
CA SER A 114 -0.07 -7.79 -22.17
C SER A 114 0.98 -8.27 -21.16
N ARG A 115 0.63 -8.53 -19.88
CA ARG A 115 1.51 -9.26 -18.96
C ARG A 115 1.49 -10.73 -19.39
N GLY A 116 2.63 -11.23 -19.88
CA GLY A 116 2.77 -12.66 -20.17
C GLY A 116 2.80 -13.50 -18.89
N GLU A 117 2.81 -14.82 -19.01
CA GLU A 117 3.32 -15.66 -17.92
C GLU A 117 4.75 -15.20 -17.62
N SER A 118 4.95 -14.56 -16.46
CA SER A 118 6.28 -14.12 -16.04
C SER A 118 7.22 -15.33 -16.08
N GLU A 119 8.32 -15.23 -16.84
CA GLU A 119 9.34 -16.26 -16.83
C GLU A 119 9.84 -16.39 -15.38
N VAL A 120 9.50 -17.49 -14.72
CA VAL A 120 9.97 -17.76 -13.36
C VAL A 120 11.49 -17.89 -13.44
N VAL A 121 12.19 -16.87 -12.96
CA VAL A 121 13.65 -16.81 -12.96
C VAL A 121 14.16 -17.90 -12.01
N ASN A 122 14.68 -18.98 -12.59
CA ASN A 122 15.31 -20.09 -11.89
C ASN A 122 16.83 -20.00 -12.07
N ALA A 123 17.59 -20.84 -11.35
CA ALA A 123 19.06 -20.81 -11.42
C ALA A 123 19.63 -20.99 -12.86
N SER A 124 18.90 -21.66 -13.75
CA SER A 124 19.28 -21.84 -15.17
C SER A 124 18.87 -20.70 -16.09
N THR A 125 17.98 -19.81 -15.65
CA THR A 125 17.49 -18.66 -16.42
C THR A 125 17.90 -17.33 -15.80
N THR A 126 18.59 -17.33 -14.65
CA THR A 126 19.12 -16.08 -14.07
C THR A 126 20.29 -15.58 -14.92
N PRO A 127 20.29 -14.30 -15.32
CA PRO A 127 21.38 -13.71 -16.09
C PRO A 127 22.73 -13.81 -15.38
N ALA A 128 23.81 -13.73 -16.16
CA ALA A 128 25.17 -13.66 -15.62
C ALA A 128 25.36 -12.48 -14.65
N TYR A 129 26.11 -12.72 -13.56
CA TYR A 129 26.38 -11.73 -12.52
C TYR A 129 26.93 -10.41 -13.08
N SER A 130 27.91 -10.48 -13.99
CA SER A 130 28.54 -9.29 -14.60
C SER A 130 27.57 -8.42 -15.39
N LYS A 131 26.56 -9.02 -16.03
CA LYS A 131 25.53 -8.29 -16.77
C LYS A 131 24.51 -7.66 -15.83
N LEU A 132 24.12 -8.39 -14.78
CA LEU A 132 23.22 -7.86 -13.75
C LEU A 132 23.83 -6.64 -13.05
N ILE A 133 25.07 -6.75 -12.58
CA ILE A 133 25.70 -5.62 -11.88
C ILE A 133 25.89 -4.41 -12.79
N ALA A 134 26.32 -4.62 -14.04
CA ALA A 134 26.46 -3.53 -15.01
C ALA A 134 25.12 -2.82 -15.26
N ARG A 135 24.02 -3.57 -15.38
CA ARG A 135 22.69 -2.99 -15.55
C ARG A 135 22.20 -2.28 -14.30
N VAL A 136 22.45 -2.84 -13.11
CA VAL A 136 22.13 -2.19 -11.84
C VAL A 136 22.89 -0.88 -11.69
N GLU A 137 24.18 -0.82 -12.03
CA GLU A 137 24.98 0.41 -12.04
C GLU A 137 24.46 1.46 -13.04
N GLN A 138 24.02 1.02 -14.22
CA GLN A 138 23.37 1.91 -15.18
C GLN A 138 22.06 2.48 -14.64
N ASN A 139 21.23 1.64 -14.02
CA ASN A 139 19.96 2.06 -13.42
C ASN A 139 20.17 2.99 -12.23
N THR A 140 21.13 2.72 -11.34
CA THR A 140 21.43 3.63 -10.22
C THR A 140 21.94 4.98 -10.72
N THR A 141 22.78 5.00 -11.76
CA THR A 141 23.18 6.26 -12.41
C THR A 141 21.97 7.03 -12.92
N ARG A 142 21.05 6.37 -13.60
CA ARG A 142 19.80 6.98 -14.10
C ARG A 142 18.91 7.49 -12.96
N ILE A 143 18.82 6.76 -11.85
CA ILE A 143 18.06 7.21 -10.66
C ILE A 143 18.65 8.51 -10.12
N TYR A 144 19.98 8.62 -10.03
CA TYR A 144 20.63 9.84 -9.60
C TYR A 144 20.35 11.03 -10.52
N GLU A 145 20.42 10.80 -11.84
CA GLU A 145 20.09 11.83 -12.83
C GLU A 145 18.64 12.30 -12.70
N LEU A 146 17.69 11.38 -12.56
CA LEU A 146 16.27 11.70 -12.38
C LEU A 146 16.01 12.43 -11.06
N ARG A 147 16.67 12.01 -9.97
CA ARG A 147 16.52 12.64 -8.66
C ARG A 147 17.00 14.09 -8.72
N ASP A 148 18.14 14.31 -9.34
CA ASP A 148 18.72 15.65 -9.45
C ASP A 148 17.84 16.56 -10.33
N GLN A 149 17.17 16.02 -11.35
CA GLN A 149 16.16 16.74 -12.14
C GLN A 149 14.91 17.06 -11.31
N LEU A 150 14.40 16.10 -10.54
CA LEU A 150 13.22 16.29 -9.69
C LEU A 150 13.46 17.25 -8.53
N ARG A 151 14.71 17.42 -8.10
CA ARG A 151 15.07 18.29 -6.97
C ARG A 151 14.59 19.74 -7.14
N GLU A 152 14.45 20.21 -8.37
CA GLU A 152 13.99 21.57 -8.67
C GLU A 152 12.47 21.73 -8.63
N VAL A 153 11.71 20.64 -8.76
CA VAL A 153 10.26 20.66 -9.03
C VAL A 153 9.45 19.95 -7.95
N ALA A 154 10.01 18.90 -7.32
CA ALA A 154 9.31 18.06 -6.36
C ALA A 154 9.38 18.58 -4.91
N PRO A 155 8.34 18.34 -4.09
CA PRO A 155 8.35 18.63 -2.66
C PRO A 155 9.50 17.93 -1.91
N THR A 156 10.03 18.57 -0.86
CA THR A 156 11.15 18.03 -0.08
C THR A 156 10.83 16.71 0.64
N ALA A 157 9.56 16.44 0.94
CA ALA A 157 9.14 15.20 1.58
C ALA A 157 9.25 14.00 0.62
N GLU A 158 8.77 14.15 -0.62
CA GLU A 158 8.86 13.12 -1.67
C GLU A 158 10.32 12.81 -2.04
N LEU A 159 11.15 13.86 -2.13
CA LEU A 159 12.59 13.69 -2.35
C LEU A 159 13.29 12.94 -1.20
N GLY A 160 12.87 13.18 0.04
CA GLY A 160 13.40 12.47 1.21
C GLY A 160 13.09 10.97 1.17
N GLU A 161 11.90 10.61 0.68
CA GLU A 161 11.48 9.21 0.52
C GLU A 161 12.24 8.53 -0.63
N VAL A 162 12.43 9.23 -1.76
CA VAL A 162 13.29 8.76 -2.86
C VAL A 162 14.73 8.56 -2.38
N ASP A 163 15.30 9.52 -1.66
CA ASP A 163 16.66 9.42 -1.10
C ASP A 163 16.78 8.21 -0.17
N ARG A 164 15.75 7.95 0.65
CA ARG A 164 15.73 6.77 1.50
C ARG A 164 15.79 5.47 0.67
N ARG A 165 15.11 5.43 -0.47
CA ARG A 165 15.04 4.22 -1.31
C ARG A 165 16.30 3.98 -2.08
N VAL A 166 16.93 5.06 -2.52
CA VAL A 166 18.27 4.99 -3.09
C VAL A 166 19.23 4.37 -2.08
N ALA A 167 19.22 4.82 -0.81
CA ALA A 167 20.08 4.25 0.22
C ALA A 167 19.79 2.76 0.49
N ASP A 168 18.51 2.36 0.51
CA ASP A 168 18.12 0.95 0.66
C ASP A 168 18.60 0.08 -0.51
N ILE A 169 18.48 0.59 -1.73
CA ILE A 169 18.97 -0.05 -2.96
C ILE A 169 20.50 -0.19 -2.90
N GLU A 170 21.25 0.86 -2.55
CA GLU A 170 22.71 0.82 -2.47
C GLU A 170 23.23 -0.19 -1.44
N ARG A 171 22.52 -0.30 -0.31
CA ARG A 171 22.82 -1.32 0.69
C ARG A 171 22.55 -2.72 0.16
N ALA A 172 21.41 -2.94 -0.50
CA ALA A 172 21.11 -4.23 -1.12
C ALA A 172 22.12 -4.62 -2.21
N ILE A 173 22.61 -3.64 -2.99
CA ILE A 173 23.72 -3.83 -3.94
C ILE A 173 24.98 -4.28 -3.20
N SER A 174 25.35 -3.57 -2.14
CA SER A 174 26.56 -3.86 -1.36
C SER A 174 26.51 -5.26 -0.74
N GLU A 175 25.34 -5.65 -0.22
CA GLU A 175 25.09 -6.99 0.32
C GLU A 175 25.19 -8.07 -0.77
N ALA A 176 24.61 -7.84 -1.96
CA ALA A 176 24.70 -8.76 -3.08
C ALA A 176 26.14 -8.92 -3.58
N VAL A 177 26.90 -7.83 -3.67
CA VAL A 177 28.32 -7.84 -4.05
C VAL A 177 29.17 -8.60 -3.03
N ALA A 178 28.92 -8.40 -1.73
CA ALA A 178 29.61 -9.16 -0.68
C ALA A 178 29.26 -10.66 -0.74
N MET A 179 27.98 -10.98 -0.98
CA MET A 179 27.50 -12.36 -1.11
C MET A 179 28.11 -13.09 -2.30
N ALA A 180 28.42 -12.37 -3.39
CA ALA A 180 28.97 -12.96 -4.62
C ALA A 180 30.30 -13.71 -4.42
N VAL A 181 31.02 -13.41 -3.33
CA VAL A 181 32.28 -14.09 -2.98
C VAL A 181 32.05 -15.54 -2.53
N ASP A 182 30.98 -15.78 -1.76
CA ASP A 182 30.71 -17.06 -1.11
C ASP A 182 29.54 -17.81 -1.76
N ASP A 183 28.56 -17.09 -2.30
CA ASP A 183 27.38 -17.62 -2.98
C ASP A 183 26.98 -16.74 -4.19
N GLU A 184 27.58 -17.03 -5.34
CA GLU A 184 27.27 -16.33 -6.59
C GLU A 184 25.80 -16.52 -7.01
N VAL A 185 25.20 -17.68 -6.76
CA VAL A 185 23.81 -17.94 -7.16
C VAL A 185 22.84 -17.11 -6.31
N GLY A 186 23.08 -17.02 -5.01
CA GLY A 186 22.37 -16.11 -4.10
C GLY A 186 22.54 -14.66 -4.51
N ALA A 187 23.76 -14.23 -4.82
CA ALA A 187 24.05 -12.87 -5.26
C ALA A 187 23.31 -12.50 -6.55
N ARG A 188 23.27 -13.39 -7.55
CA ARG A 188 22.51 -13.14 -8.79
C ARG A 188 21.02 -12.97 -8.53
N LYS A 189 20.42 -13.77 -7.64
CA LYS A 189 19.00 -13.62 -7.27
C LYS A 189 18.74 -12.28 -6.58
N SER A 190 19.60 -11.92 -5.63
CA SER A 190 19.54 -10.61 -4.96
C SER A 190 19.67 -9.46 -5.96
N LEU A 191 20.59 -9.55 -6.93
CA LEU A 191 20.73 -8.53 -7.98
C LEU A 191 19.51 -8.44 -8.91
N VAL A 192 18.78 -9.53 -9.15
CA VAL A 192 17.51 -9.48 -9.90
C VAL A 192 16.46 -8.70 -9.11
N GLU A 193 16.35 -8.92 -7.79
CA GLU A 193 15.44 -8.15 -6.93
C GLU A 193 15.83 -6.66 -6.90
N VAL A 194 17.13 -6.36 -6.79
CA VAL A 194 17.65 -4.99 -6.88
C VAL A 194 17.34 -4.36 -8.24
N LEU A 195 17.51 -5.10 -9.33
CA LEU A 195 17.19 -4.63 -10.68
C LEU A 195 15.69 -4.27 -10.79
N GLN A 196 14.80 -5.11 -10.26
CA GLN A 196 13.38 -4.81 -10.21
C GLN A 196 13.09 -3.55 -9.38
N ARG A 197 13.67 -3.43 -8.18
CA ARG A 197 13.49 -2.24 -7.32
C ARG A 197 13.99 -0.95 -7.98
N THR A 198 15.15 -1.00 -8.62
CA THR A 198 15.69 0.16 -9.36
C THR A 198 14.78 0.53 -10.54
N GLN A 199 14.28 -0.45 -11.29
CA GLN A 199 13.35 -0.19 -12.39
C GLN A 199 12.03 0.41 -11.89
N ARG A 200 11.46 -0.11 -10.80
CA ARG A 200 10.24 0.45 -10.19
C ARG A 200 10.45 1.90 -9.76
N LEU A 201 11.58 2.20 -9.12
CA LEU A 201 11.92 3.56 -8.71
C LEU A 201 12.09 4.50 -9.91
N ILE A 202 12.74 4.03 -11.00
CA ILE A 202 12.86 4.81 -12.24
C ILE A 202 11.47 5.14 -12.78
N VAL A 203 10.59 4.14 -12.91
CA VAL A 203 9.23 4.36 -13.45
C VAL A 203 8.46 5.33 -12.58
N PHE A 204 8.52 5.18 -11.25
CA PHE A 204 7.91 6.09 -10.29
C PHE A 204 8.40 7.54 -10.47
N MET A 205 9.72 7.74 -10.55
CA MET A 205 10.31 9.08 -10.68
C MET A 205 10.09 9.72 -12.05
N THR A 206 9.99 8.93 -13.12
CA THR A 206 9.73 9.47 -14.47
C THR A 206 8.26 9.85 -14.68
N GLU A 207 7.35 9.31 -13.88
CA GLU A 207 5.91 9.43 -14.10
C GLU A 207 5.28 10.13 -12.88
N ILE A 208 5.22 11.47 -12.92
CA ILE A 208 4.74 12.33 -11.83
C ILE A 208 3.32 11.95 -11.35
N GLU A 209 2.46 11.41 -12.22
CA GLU A 209 1.12 10.98 -11.82
C GLU A 209 1.07 9.54 -11.24
N VAL A 210 2.13 8.73 -11.41
CA VAL A 210 2.27 7.47 -10.64
C VAL A 210 2.46 7.82 -9.16
N SER A 211 3.24 8.85 -8.84
CA SER A 211 3.38 9.35 -7.47
C SER A 211 2.11 9.98 -6.90
N GLU A 212 1.23 10.53 -7.74
CA GLU A 212 -0.05 11.09 -7.28
C GLU A 212 -1.11 10.02 -7.01
N THR A 213 -1.03 8.87 -7.67
CA THR A 213 -2.07 7.81 -7.61
C THR A 213 -1.74 6.68 -6.66
N VAL A 214 -0.46 6.39 -6.43
CA VAL A 214 -0.01 5.28 -5.58
C VAL A 214 1.26 5.69 -4.83
N ASP A 215 1.29 5.43 -3.52
CA ASP A 215 2.44 5.73 -2.68
C ASP A 215 3.67 4.90 -3.09
N ILE A 216 4.85 5.51 -3.04
CA ILE A 216 6.14 4.89 -3.38
C ILE A 216 6.37 3.62 -2.58
N GLU A 217 5.90 3.56 -1.33
CA GLU A 217 5.94 2.39 -0.44
C GLU A 217 5.34 1.13 -1.08
N THR A 218 4.33 1.30 -1.93
CA THR A 218 3.67 0.19 -2.64
C THR A 218 4.61 -0.49 -3.63
N TYR A 219 5.48 0.27 -4.30
CA TYR A 219 6.30 -0.24 -5.41
C TYR A 219 7.70 -0.64 -4.96
N VAL A 220 8.28 0.22 -4.15
CA VAL A 220 9.54 -0.02 -3.48
C VAL A 220 9.17 0.13 -2.02
N PRO A 221 9.21 -0.92 -1.18
CA PRO A 221 8.98 -0.79 0.27
C PRO A 221 10.29 -0.54 1.04
N VAL A 222 10.23 0.23 2.14
CA VAL A 222 11.46 0.60 2.88
C VAL A 222 12.03 -0.67 3.51
N VAL A 223 13.32 -0.89 3.35
CA VAL A 223 14.00 -1.96 4.08
C VAL A 223 14.56 -1.37 5.37
N LEU A 224 13.97 -1.75 6.51
CA LEU A 224 14.44 -1.28 7.80
C LEU A 224 15.86 -1.77 8.09
N THR A 225 16.73 -0.88 8.55
CA THR A 225 18.08 -1.21 9.03
C THR A 225 18.04 -1.96 10.35
N SER A 226 19.15 -2.61 10.70
CA SER A 226 19.30 -3.25 12.01
C SER A 226 19.17 -2.24 13.15
N GLU A 227 19.69 -1.03 12.96
CA GLU A 227 19.58 0.08 13.91
C GLU A 227 18.12 0.53 14.06
N GLU A 228 17.41 0.72 12.94
CA GLU A 228 15.99 1.13 12.96
C GLU A 228 15.11 0.06 13.60
N LYS A 229 15.35 -1.22 13.28
CA LYS A 229 14.69 -2.35 13.94
C LYS A 229 14.92 -2.32 15.44
N GLN A 230 16.14 -2.04 15.89
CA GLN A 230 16.45 -1.93 17.33
C GLN A 230 15.76 -0.74 17.99
N GLU A 231 15.67 0.40 17.30
CA GLU A 231 14.96 1.57 17.80
C GLU A 231 13.45 1.32 17.90
N ILE A 232 12.87 0.66 16.90
CA ILE A 232 11.46 0.21 16.93
C ILE A 232 11.24 -0.79 18.07
N ILE A 233 12.13 -1.76 18.26
CA ILE A 233 12.05 -2.70 19.37
C ILE A 233 12.09 -1.96 20.71
N ALA A 234 13.04 -1.03 20.87
CA ALA A 234 13.21 -0.28 22.11
C ALA A 234 12.00 0.61 22.42
N SER A 235 11.50 1.34 21.42
CA SER A 235 10.32 2.21 21.55
C SER A 235 9.04 1.41 21.78
N SER A 236 8.82 0.30 21.05
CA SER A 236 7.65 -0.57 21.21
C SER A 236 7.66 -1.28 22.56
N THR A 237 8.82 -1.76 23.02
CA THR A 237 8.97 -2.35 24.37
C THR A 237 8.69 -1.31 25.45
N LYS A 238 9.08 -0.05 25.23
CA LYS A 238 8.73 1.04 26.13
C LYS A 238 7.23 1.30 26.12
N ALA A 239 6.59 1.38 24.96
CA ALA A 239 5.15 1.59 24.84
C ALA A 239 4.34 0.51 25.57
N VAL A 240 4.70 -0.77 25.42
CA VAL A 240 4.03 -1.87 26.16
C VAL A 240 4.23 -1.74 27.67
N ARG A 241 5.41 -1.33 28.12
CA ARG A 241 5.65 -1.07 29.55
C ARG A 241 4.78 0.08 30.06
N ASP A 242 4.69 1.18 29.30
CA ASP A 242 3.90 2.34 29.66
C ASP A 242 2.39 1.97 29.71
N MET A 243 1.90 1.15 28.77
CA MET A 243 0.53 0.59 28.80
C MET A 243 0.28 -0.30 30.02
N MET A 244 1.24 -1.17 30.39
CA MET A 244 1.14 -1.99 31.60
C MET A 244 1.08 -1.14 32.87
N GLU A 245 1.81 -0.02 32.92
CA GLU A 245 1.77 0.93 34.05
C GLU A 245 0.38 1.58 34.17
N ILE A 246 -0.19 2.06 33.06
CA ILE A 246 -1.55 2.62 33.03
C ILE A 246 -2.59 1.60 33.51
N VAL A 247 -2.53 0.37 33.02
CA VAL A 247 -3.43 -0.72 33.47
C VAL A 247 -3.26 -0.98 34.97
N THR A 248 -2.02 -0.97 35.47
CA THR A 248 -1.72 -1.20 36.90
C THR A 248 -2.28 -0.08 37.78
N GLU A 249 -2.18 1.18 37.34
CA GLU A 249 -2.75 2.32 38.06
C GLU A 249 -4.27 2.23 38.13
N ARG A 250 -4.93 1.92 37.01
CA ARG A 250 -6.40 1.80 36.94
C ARG A 250 -6.94 0.61 37.73
N LEU A 251 -6.19 -0.48 37.83
CA LEU A 251 -6.56 -1.64 38.66
C LEU A 251 -6.74 -1.29 40.14
N VAL A 252 -6.05 -0.26 40.66
CA VAL A 252 -6.17 0.18 42.07
C VAL A 252 -7.53 0.79 42.36
N THR A 253 -8.22 1.32 41.34
CA THR A 253 -9.51 2.00 41.46
C THR A 253 -10.73 1.10 41.16
N VAL A 254 -10.51 -0.20 40.95
CA VAL A 254 -11.59 -1.14 40.61
C VAL A 254 -12.25 -1.69 41.88
N ASP A 255 -13.55 -1.40 42.06
CA ASP A 255 -14.34 -1.89 43.21
C ASP A 255 -15.05 -3.22 42.93
N ASP A 256 -15.29 -3.55 41.65
CA ASP A 256 -15.96 -4.80 41.25
C ASP A 256 -14.94 -5.96 41.18
N GLN A 257 -15.09 -6.93 42.07
CA GLN A 257 -14.23 -8.10 42.17
C GLN A 257 -14.21 -8.95 40.88
N ALA A 258 -15.31 -9.05 40.15
CA ALA A 258 -15.38 -9.85 38.93
C ALA A 258 -14.66 -9.17 37.75
N LEU A 259 -14.68 -7.84 37.71
CA LEU A 259 -13.89 -7.06 36.75
C LEU A 259 -12.41 -7.06 37.14
N LEU A 260 -12.10 -6.93 38.43
CA LEU A 260 -10.73 -7.00 38.94
C LEU A 260 -10.05 -8.33 38.59
N ASP A 261 -10.73 -9.46 38.81
CA ASP A 261 -10.18 -10.79 38.50
C ASP A 261 -9.90 -10.96 36.98
N LYS A 262 -10.78 -10.42 36.12
CA LYS A 262 -10.59 -10.44 34.65
C LYS A 262 -9.46 -9.52 34.20
N ALA A 263 -9.39 -8.30 34.75
CA ALA A 263 -8.35 -7.34 34.42
C ALA A 263 -6.97 -7.82 34.91
N LEU A 264 -6.88 -8.47 36.08
CA LEU A 264 -5.65 -9.12 36.57
C LEU A 264 -5.23 -10.30 35.68
N ALA A 265 -6.18 -11.09 35.19
CA ALA A 265 -5.88 -12.17 34.23
C ALA A 265 -5.34 -11.60 32.90
N GLY A 266 -5.94 -10.52 32.40
CA GLY A 266 -5.45 -9.79 31.23
C GLY A 266 -4.06 -9.20 31.45
N GLN A 267 -3.82 -8.53 32.58
CA GLN A 267 -2.52 -7.96 32.94
C GLN A 267 -1.43 -9.04 33.01
N LYS A 268 -1.76 -10.23 33.56
CA LYS A 268 -0.83 -11.36 33.60
C LYS A 268 -0.51 -11.89 32.20
N ALA A 269 -1.51 -11.95 31.31
CA ALA A 269 -1.30 -12.35 29.92
C ALA A 269 -0.45 -11.31 29.17
N LEU A 270 -0.69 -10.02 29.38
CA LEU A 270 0.08 -8.91 28.82
C LEU A 270 1.55 -8.93 29.32
N ALA A 271 1.78 -9.24 30.60
CA ALA A 271 3.12 -9.43 31.15
C ALA A 271 3.85 -10.62 30.50
N ALA A 272 3.14 -11.72 30.26
CA ALA A 272 3.71 -12.88 29.56
C ALA A 272 4.03 -12.56 28.09
N LEU A 273 3.21 -11.75 27.41
CA LEU A 273 3.51 -11.25 26.06
C LEU A 273 4.72 -10.34 26.06
N SER A 274 4.84 -9.42 27.01
CA SER A 274 6.01 -8.54 27.15
C SER A 274 7.31 -9.34 27.37
N GLU A 275 7.27 -10.40 28.18
CA GLU A 275 8.41 -11.30 28.38
C GLU A 275 8.77 -12.07 27.10
N ARG A 276 7.76 -12.55 26.35
CA ARG A 276 7.97 -13.18 25.05
C ARG A 276 8.59 -12.20 24.04
N MET A 277 8.10 -10.97 23.96
CA MET A 277 8.67 -9.93 23.12
C MET A 277 10.15 -9.69 23.43
N ALA A 278 10.51 -9.61 24.72
CA ALA A 278 11.91 -9.46 25.14
C ALA A 278 12.77 -10.68 24.75
N SER A 279 12.21 -11.89 24.78
CA SER A 279 12.91 -13.12 24.38
C SER A 279 13.04 -13.29 22.86
N THR A 280 12.20 -12.62 22.08
CA THR A 280 12.12 -12.74 20.62
C THR A 280 12.63 -11.49 19.90
N SER A 281 13.27 -10.55 20.60
CA SER A 281 13.79 -9.31 20.01
C SER A 281 14.84 -9.52 18.90
N ALA A 282 15.39 -10.73 18.75
CA ALA A 282 16.29 -11.08 17.65
C ALA A 282 15.55 -11.38 16.32
N ASP A 283 14.28 -11.75 16.39
CA ASP A 283 13.41 -11.98 15.24
C ASP A 283 12.37 -10.85 15.16
N PHE A 284 12.65 -9.89 14.29
CA PHE A 284 11.85 -8.67 14.18
C PHE A 284 10.41 -8.93 13.76
N GLU A 285 10.16 -9.88 12.86
CA GLU A 285 8.79 -10.18 12.39
C GLU A 285 7.94 -10.76 13.51
N THR A 286 8.49 -11.74 14.24
CA THR A 286 7.81 -12.32 15.39
C THR A 286 7.66 -11.30 16.53
N PHE A 287 8.62 -10.39 16.71
CA PHE A 287 8.50 -9.28 17.67
C PHE A 287 7.32 -8.35 17.32
N VAL A 288 7.16 -7.95 16.06
CA VAL A 288 6.08 -7.07 15.62
C VAL A 288 4.72 -7.72 15.84
N ALA A 289 4.56 -9.00 15.47
CA ALA A 289 3.31 -9.72 15.70
C ALA A 289 2.94 -9.80 17.20
N LEU A 290 3.93 -10.03 18.07
CA LEU A 290 3.71 -10.04 19.52
C LEU A 290 3.41 -8.64 20.08
N TYR A 291 4.01 -7.59 19.51
CA TYR A 291 3.71 -6.21 19.87
C TYR A 291 2.25 -5.84 19.53
N GLU A 292 1.79 -6.19 18.33
CA GLU A 292 0.39 -5.96 17.92
C GLU A 292 -0.58 -6.70 18.86
N GLU A 293 -0.30 -7.95 19.20
CA GLU A 293 -1.09 -8.73 20.16
C GLU A 293 -1.11 -8.05 21.54
N ALA A 294 0.03 -7.52 22.00
CA ALA A 294 0.14 -6.81 23.27
C ALA A 294 -0.66 -5.49 23.27
N VAL A 295 -0.64 -4.73 22.17
CA VAL A 295 -1.42 -3.48 22.02
C VAL A 295 -2.92 -3.78 22.06
N VAL A 296 -3.39 -4.78 21.30
CA VAL A 296 -4.81 -5.16 21.29
C VAL A 296 -5.25 -5.63 22.68
N MET A 297 -4.44 -6.45 23.35
CA MET A 297 -4.74 -6.91 24.71
C MET A 297 -4.77 -5.78 25.73
N ALA A 298 -3.84 -4.82 25.64
CA ALA A 298 -3.85 -3.62 26.48
C ALA A 298 -5.13 -2.79 26.26
N ALA A 299 -5.54 -2.59 25.01
CA ALA A 299 -6.77 -1.88 24.65
C ALA A 299 -8.03 -2.61 25.16
N ASP A 300 -8.08 -3.95 25.10
CA ASP A 300 -9.19 -4.74 25.64
C ASP A 300 -9.30 -4.63 27.16
N ILE A 301 -8.16 -4.63 27.86
CA ILE A 301 -8.13 -4.42 29.32
C ILE A 301 -8.60 -3.00 29.65
N GLU A 302 -8.14 -1.99 28.92
CA GLU A 302 -8.61 -0.61 29.11
C GLU A 302 -10.10 -0.46 28.85
N MET A 303 -10.63 -1.09 27.80
CA MET A 303 -12.06 -1.09 27.49
C MET A 303 -12.87 -1.74 28.62
N LEU A 304 -12.39 -2.87 29.16
CA LEU A 304 -13.03 -3.55 30.30
C LEU A 304 -13.04 -2.66 31.56
N LEU A 305 -11.94 -1.95 31.82
CA LEU A 305 -11.83 -1.02 32.95
C LEU A 305 -12.69 0.23 32.74
N ALA A 306 -12.85 0.71 31.50
CA ALA A 306 -13.71 1.85 31.18
C ALA A 306 -15.21 1.56 31.36
N GLN A 307 -15.65 0.30 31.29
CA GLN A 307 -17.05 -0.09 31.55
C GLN A 307 -17.50 0.17 32.99
N GLN A 308 -16.57 0.35 33.93
CA GLN A 308 -16.87 0.72 35.32
C GLN A 308 -17.32 2.18 35.49
N GLU A 309 -16.99 3.07 34.56
CA GLU A 309 -17.34 4.51 34.63
C GLU A 309 -18.78 4.81 34.18
N LEU A 310 -19.53 3.83 33.69
CA LEU A 310 -20.93 4.03 33.31
C LEU A 310 -21.85 3.88 34.53
N PRO A 311 -22.63 4.91 34.90
CA PRO A 311 -23.56 4.79 36.01
C PRO A 311 -24.65 3.77 35.64
N ILE A 312 -24.69 2.66 36.38
CA ILE A 312 -25.81 1.73 36.34
C ILE A 312 -27.01 2.46 36.94
N VAL A 313 -27.90 2.97 36.10
CA VAL A 313 -29.26 3.37 36.52
C VAL A 313 -30.02 2.09 36.82
N ILE A 314 -29.97 1.64 38.07
CA ILE A 314 -30.88 0.61 38.57
C ILE A 314 -32.18 1.33 38.94
N ASP A 315 -33.21 1.20 38.11
CA ASP A 315 -34.57 1.59 38.48
C ASP A 315 -35.09 0.55 39.47
N GLU A 316 -35.10 0.93 40.75
CA GLU A 316 -35.52 0.12 41.88
C GLU A 316 -37.05 0.03 41.91
N VAL A 317 -37.63 -1.11 41.48
CA VAL A 317 -39.03 -1.44 41.80
C VAL A 317 -39.07 -2.46 42.93
N ALA A 318 -39.30 -1.93 44.13
CA ALA A 318 -39.50 -2.66 45.37
C ALA A 318 -40.78 -3.54 45.36
N THR A 319 -40.72 -4.52 46.26
CA THR A 319 -41.45 -5.79 46.34
C THR A 319 -42.84 -5.73 47.00
N SER A 320 -43.70 -6.68 46.58
CA SER A 320 -44.67 -7.48 47.38
C SER A 320 -46.15 -7.06 47.55
N SER A 321 -47.09 -7.90 47.07
CA SER A 321 -48.06 -8.63 47.93
C SER A 321 -48.92 -9.68 47.20
N SER A 322 -48.83 -10.93 47.68
CA SER A 322 -49.87 -11.95 47.96
C SER A 322 -51.07 -12.23 47.02
N LEU A 323 -51.05 -13.48 46.48
CA LEU A 323 -52.11 -14.51 46.34
C LEU A 323 -53.49 -14.18 45.72
N VAL A 324 -53.88 -14.93 44.67
CA VAL A 324 -55.00 -15.91 44.60
C VAL A 324 -55.37 -16.21 43.13
N ALA A 325 -55.64 -17.49 42.84
CA ALA A 325 -56.05 -18.04 41.55
C ALA A 325 -57.51 -17.69 41.15
N THR A 326 -57.81 -17.66 39.83
CA THR A 326 -58.88 -18.42 39.13
C THR A 326 -59.23 -17.79 37.77
N SER A 327 -59.49 -18.67 36.80
CA SER A 327 -59.93 -18.49 35.40
C SER A 327 -61.00 -17.42 35.12
N THR A 328 -61.04 -16.90 33.88
CA THR A 328 -62.00 -17.24 32.78
C THR A 328 -62.09 -16.07 31.77
N GLU A 329 -61.89 -16.37 30.48
CA GLU A 329 -62.60 -15.87 29.29
C GLU A 329 -62.90 -14.35 29.11
N SER A 330 -62.41 -13.74 28.02
CA SER A 330 -63.26 -13.38 26.85
C SER A 330 -62.48 -12.56 25.81
N MET A 331 -63.09 -12.51 24.62
CA MET A 331 -62.61 -12.09 23.30
C MET A 331 -62.52 -10.58 23.07
N ALA A 332 -61.98 -10.26 21.87
CA ALA A 332 -62.33 -9.16 20.95
C ALA A 332 -61.32 -7.97 20.93
N ILE A 333 -60.52 -7.84 19.87
CA ILE A 333 -60.77 -7.16 18.58
C ILE A 333 -60.60 -5.63 18.67
N GLY A 334 -59.79 -5.05 17.78
CA GLY A 334 -59.79 -3.60 17.50
C GLY A 334 -58.38 -3.04 17.22
N THR A 335 -57.76 -3.31 16.07
CA THR A 335 -57.63 -2.41 14.89
C THR A 335 -57.24 -0.94 15.14
N SER A 336 -56.34 -0.47 14.25
CA SER A 336 -56.10 0.91 13.80
C SER A 336 -55.19 1.81 14.66
N THR A 337 -54.36 2.69 14.13
CA THR A 337 -53.89 3.04 12.76
C THR A 337 -52.70 3.99 12.96
N ALA A 338 -51.80 4.01 11.97
CA ALA A 338 -50.66 4.92 11.78
C ALA A 338 -50.93 6.41 12.01
N SER A 339 -49.86 7.17 12.29
CA SER A 339 -49.64 8.46 11.62
C SER A 339 -48.17 8.87 11.70
N SER A 340 -47.51 8.88 10.54
CA SER A 340 -46.28 9.64 10.30
C SER A 340 -46.53 11.14 10.40
N THR A 341 -45.50 11.91 10.72
CA THR A 341 -45.38 13.30 10.26
C THR A 341 -43.89 13.58 10.04
N GLU A 342 -43.52 13.66 8.77
CA GLU A 342 -42.32 14.34 8.30
C GLU A 342 -42.48 15.85 8.48
N VAL A 343 -41.41 16.55 8.85
CA VAL A 343 -41.29 17.99 8.63
C VAL A 343 -40.01 18.26 7.85
N PHE A 344 -40.24 18.59 6.59
CA PHE A 344 -39.36 19.26 5.65
C PHE A 344 -39.13 20.71 6.11
N SER A 345 -37.90 21.23 5.97
CA SER A 345 -37.68 22.67 5.86
C SER A 345 -36.41 22.95 5.05
N GLU A 346 -36.61 23.35 3.80
CA GLU A 346 -35.67 24.12 2.99
C GLU A 346 -35.58 25.57 3.48
N THR A 347 -34.39 26.16 3.36
CA THR A 347 -34.12 27.57 2.97
C THR A 347 -32.62 27.63 2.60
N SER A 348 -32.20 27.69 1.34
CA SER A 348 -32.22 28.79 0.36
C SER A 348 -31.18 29.91 0.58
N SER A 349 -30.30 30.02 -0.42
CA SER A 349 -29.58 31.18 -0.98
C SER A 349 -28.74 32.09 -0.08
N THR A 350 -27.48 32.31 -0.48
CA THR A 350 -26.97 33.66 -0.84
C THR A 350 -25.73 33.51 -1.72
N THR A 351 -25.84 34.05 -2.93
CA THR A 351 -24.80 34.33 -3.91
C THR A 351 -24.10 35.63 -3.52
N ASP A 352 -22.77 35.72 -3.64
CA ASP A 352 -22.14 37.04 -3.82
C ASP A 352 -20.90 36.92 -4.72
N ASP A 353 -20.94 37.74 -5.77
CA ASP A 353 -19.93 37.98 -6.79
C ASP A 353 -18.71 38.69 -6.18
N PHE A 354 -17.49 38.33 -6.63
CA PHE A 354 -16.40 39.31 -6.65
C PHE A 354 -15.44 39.03 -7.83
N ASP A 355 -15.57 39.86 -8.85
CA ASP A 355 -14.71 39.99 -10.02
C ASP A 355 -13.66 41.09 -9.75
N VAL A 356 -12.38 40.79 -9.93
CA VAL A 356 -11.32 41.80 -10.14
C VAL A 356 -10.30 41.26 -11.14
N SER A 357 -10.23 41.96 -12.27
CA SER A 357 -9.26 41.81 -13.35
C SER A 357 -7.98 42.64 -13.12
N VAL A 358 -6.94 42.30 -13.91
CA VAL A 358 -5.74 43.10 -14.33
C VAL A 358 -4.58 43.09 -13.28
N ASP A 359 -3.31 42.79 -13.59
CA ASP A 359 -2.46 43.31 -14.67
C ASP A 359 -1.22 42.43 -14.97
N THR A 360 -0.81 42.51 -16.23
CA THR A 360 0.47 42.14 -16.85
C THR A 360 1.65 42.99 -16.38
N SER A 361 2.86 42.40 -16.29
CA SER A 361 4.18 42.94 -16.74
C SER A 361 5.36 42.43 -15.89
N LEU A 362 6.17 41.51 -16.43
CA LEU A 362 7.63 41.62 -16.73
C LEU A 362 8.27 40.25 -16.93
#